data_AF-A0A4R3WZX8-F1
#
_entry.id   AF-A0A4R3WZX8-F1
#
_cell.length_a   1.000
_cell.length_b   1.000
_cell.length_c   1.000
_cell.angle_alpha   90.00
_cell.angle_beta   90.00
_cell.angle_gamma   90.00
#
_symmetry.space_group_name_H-M   'P 1'
#
loop_
_entity.id
_entity.type
_entity.pdbx_description
1 polymer ?
#
loop_
_entity_poly.entity_id
_entity_poly.type
_entity_poly.pdbx_seq_one_letter_code
_entity_poly.pdbx_strand_id
1 'polypeptide(L)' 'MSLHRWEVVESPGYGAATYRMKVPGGWLYRYGNERDSSLVFVPEAAE' A
#
# COMPACT_ATOMS: atom_id res chain seq x y z
N MET A 1 -15.61 -8.00 11.82
CA MET A 1 -15.23 -7.35 10.55
C MET A 1 -13.93 -6.61 10.77
N SER A 2 -12.82 -7.09 10.23
CA SER A 2 -11.54 -6.39 10.34
C SER A 2 -11.50 -5.27 9.30
N LEU A 3 -11.39 -4.02 9.74
CA LEU A 3 -11.17 -2.90 8.83
C LEU A 3 -9.72 -3.00 8.33
N HIS A 4 -9.54 -3.31 7.05
CA HIS A 4 -8.24 -3.15 6.41
C HIS A 4 -7.98 -1.65 6.24
N ARG A 5 -6.96 -1.14 6.95
CA ARG A 5 -6.58 0.28 6.92
C ARG A 5 -5.30 0.44 6.10
N TRP A 6 -5.29 1.46 5.24
CA TRP A 6 -4.08 1.90 4.55
C TRP A 6 -3.19 2.69 5.51
N GLU A 7 -1.93 2.27 5.59
CA GLU A 7 -0.86 2.94 6.32
C GLU A 7 -0.02 3.75 5.33
N VAL A 8 0.37 4.98 5.70
CA VAL A 8 1.32 5.77 4.91
C VAL A 8 2.73 5.23 5.18
N VAL A 9 3.42 4.84 4.11
CA VAL A 9 4.82 4.37 4.16
C VAL A 9 5.78 5.52 3.90
N GLU A 10 5.49 6.33 2.86
CA GLU A 10 6.33 7.45 2.47
C GLU A 10 5.49 8.53 1.78
N SER A 11 5.79 9.80 2.06
CA SER A 11 5.23 10.96 1.37
C SER A 11 6.37 11.83 0.86
N PRO A 12 6.91 11.57 -0.35
CA PRO A 12 8.05 12.32 -0.89
C PRO A 12 7.76 13.81 -1.23
N GLY A 13 6.57 14.33 -0.89
CA GLY A 13 6.11 15.65 -1.31
C GLY A 13 5.56 15.62 -2.74
N TYR A 14 4.89 16.69 -3.18
CA TYR A 14 4.24 16.81 -4.50
C TYR A 14 3.00 15.91 -4.73
N GLY A 15 2.29 15.55 -3.65
CA GLY A 15 0.98 14.89 -3.75
C GLY A 15 1.01 13.40 -4.10
N ALA A 16 2.19 12.81 -4.25
CA ALA A 16 2.37 11.36 -4.31
C ALA A 16 2.65 10.82 -2.90
N ALA A 17 2.00 9.71 -2.56
CA ALA A 17 2.28 8.98 -1.34
C ALA A 17 2.28 7.47 -1.61
N THR A 18 3.15 6.78 -0.90
CA THR A 18 3.18 5.32 -0.85
C THR A 18 2.35 4.87 0.34
N TYR A 19 1.34 4.05 0.09
CA TYR A 19 0.53 3.42 1.10
C TYR A 19 0.74 1.91 1.09
N ARG A 20 0.59 1.26 2.23
CA ARG A 20 0.52 -0.19 2.33
C ARG A 20 -0.71 -0.63 3.11
N MET A 21 -1.18 -1.83 2.85
CA MET A 21 -2.27 -2.45 3.58
C MET A 21 -1.96 -3.93 3.79
N LYS A 22 -2.08 -4.40 5.04
CA LYS A 22 -1.95 -5.83 5.36
C LYS A 22 -3.18 -6.58 4.86
N VAL A 23 -2.95 -7.61 4.07
CA VAL A 23 -3.97 -8.51 3.52
C VAL A 23 -3.58 -9.96 3.80
N PRO A 24 -4.51 -10.93 3.74
CA PRO A 24 -4.15 -12.35 3.85
C PRO A 24 -3.07 -12.72 2.82
N GLY A 25 -1.98 -13.32 3.29
CA GLY A 25 -0.88 -13.78 2.44
C GLY A 25 0.14 -12.72 2.03
N GLY A 26 0.02 -11.46 2.45
CA GLY A 26 1.02 -10.45 2.08
C GLY A 26 0.64 -9.00 2.37
N TRP A 27 1.21 -8.12 1.55
CA TRP A 27 1.02 -6.68 1.62
C TRP A 27 0.60 -6.14 0.26
N LEU A 28 -0.40 -5.26 0.26
CA LEU A 28 -0.76 -4.48 -0.92
C LEU A 28 -0.11 -3.11 -0.81
N TYR A 29 0.69 -2.73 -1.79
CA TYR A 29 1.29 -1.41 -1.91
C TYR A 29 0.56 -0.60 -2.96
N ARG A 30 0.26 0.66 -2.63
CA ARG A 30 -0.27 1.67 -3.54
C ARG A 30 0.72 2.81 -3.61
N TYR A 31 1.10 3.22 -4.81
CA TYR A 31 1.97 4.36 -5.03
C TYR A 31 1.32 5.30 -6.03
N GLY A 32 1.39 6.59 -5.73
CA GLY A 32 0.91 7.64 -6.63
C GLY A 32 0.03 8.66 -5.92
N ASN A 33 -0.73 9.39 -6.71
CA ASN A 33 -1.64 10.45 -6.26
C ASN A 33 -3.10 10.04 -6.56
N GLU A 34 -4.06 10.93 -6.29
CA GLU A 34 -5.49 10.66 -6.52
C GLU A 34 -5.85 10.41 -7.99
N ARG A 35 -5.03 10.86 -8.94
CA ARG A 35 -5.29 10.77 -10.39
C ARG A 35 -4.55 9.61 -11.05
N ASP A 36 -3.36 9.30 -10.59
CA ASP A 36 -2.51 8.24 -11.12
C ASP A 36 -2.00 7.41 -9.95
N SER A 37 -2.46 6.17 -9.88
CA SER A 37 -2.13 5.22 -8.81
C SER A 37 -1.79 3.87 -9.42
N SER A 38 -0.69 3.27 -8.99
CA SER A 38 -0.34 1.89 -9.29
C SER A 38 -0.45 1.04 -8.03
N LEU A 39 -0.85 -0.23 -8.20
CA LEU A 39 -1.04 -1.20 -7.14
C LEU A 39 -0.17 -2.42 -7.39
N VAL A 40 0.51 -2.91 -6.35
CA VAL A 40 1.30 -4.14 -6.39
C VAL A 40 1.08 -4.95 -5.13
N PHE A 41 0.99 -6.26 -5.31
CA PHE A 41 0.95 -7.23 -4.23
C PHE A 41 2.35 -7.80 -3.98
N VAL A 42 2.79 -7.75 -2.73
CA VAL A 42 4.03 -8.36 -2.26
C VAL A 42 3.65 -9.51 -1.32
N PRO A 43 3.90 -10.78 -1.70
CA PRO A 43 3.61 -11.91 -0.83
C PRO A 43 4.48 -11.84 0.43
N GLU A 44 3.91 -12.23 1.57
CA GLU A 44 4.70 -12.48 2.76
C GLU A 44 5.59 -13.69 2.51
N ALA A 45 6.88 -13.60 2.87
CA ALA A 45 7.78 -14.73 2.70
C ALA A 45 7.19 -15.91 3.50
N ALA A 46 7.05 -17.05 2.83
CA ALA A 46 6.79 -18.30 3.53
C ALA A 46 8.07 -18.65 4.28
N GLU A 47 8.03 -18.50 5.61
CA GLU A 47 9.06 -19.04 6.51
C GLU A 47 9.16 -20.56 6.41
#